data_AF-A0A7H1PT73-F1
#
_entry.id   AF-A0A7H1PT73-F1
#
_cell.length_a   1.000
_cell.length_b   1.000
_cell.length_c   1.000
_cell.angle_alpha   90.00
_cell.angle_beta   90.00
_cell.angle_gamma   90.00
#
_symmetry.space_group_name_H-M   'P 1'
#
loop_
_entity.id
_entity.type
_entity.pdbx_description
1 polymer ?
#
loop_
_entity_poly.entity_id
_entity_poly.type
_entity_poly.pdbx_seq_one_letter_code
_entity_poly.pdbx_strand_id
1 'polypeptide(L)'
;MLTALEPLAQSKTGWARQLQVYWLPLHAEALIGLGRMREAEAEISHLRVTAEDFPCLRASASWLPGRLASHRGNLALARTTFEQGLASLYQTDAPLLHTALLEHDYGLVLRHSGHMAAADKWLNEARQRLRRVQARPFLERCAQDLSQPAQPATTTREAVVVRELSAREREIAHLVGRGLTNKEIGKELFVSSKTVEYHLSHVYEKLALTNRRELRDHVQRGILTQGN
;
A
#
# COMPACT_ATOMS: atom_id res chain seq x y z
N MET A 1 -4.38 17.92 -0.15
CA MET A 1 -4.28 17.81 1.33
C MET A 1 -2.85 17.96 1.82
N LEU A 2 -1.86 17.23 1.29
CA LEU A 2 -0.47 17.30 1.78
C LEU A 2 0.14 18.72 1.76
N THR A 3 -0.06 19.49 0.69
CA THR A 3 0.42 20.88 0.56
C THR A 3 -0.11 21.81 1.66
N ALA A 4 -1.28 21.49 2.24
CA ALA A 4 -1.86 22.27 3.33
C ALA A 4 -1.20 21.96 4.69
N LEU A 5 -0.53 20.81 4.82
CA LEU A 5 0.14 20.37 6.05
C LEU A 5 1.64 20.71 6.06
N GLU A 6 2.24 20.96 4.88
CA GLU A 6 3.67 21.19 4.70
C GLU A 6 4.22 22.38 5.53
N PRO A 7 3.53 23.54 5.63
CA PRO A 7 3.98 24.63 6.49
C PRO A 7 3.95 24.29 7.99
N LEU A 8 3.03 23.41 8.41
CA LEU A 8 2.90 22.98 9.81
C LEU A 8 3.96 21.93 10.16
N ALA A 9 4.25 21.01 9.24
CA ALA A 9 5.28 19.98 9.41
C ALA A 9 6.70 20.57 9.51
N GLN A 10 6.94 21.74 8.90
CA GLN A 10 8.24 22.42 8.92
C GLN A 10 8.45 23.32 10.15
N SER A 11 7.40 23.64 10.91
CA SER A 11 7.47 24.55 12.05
C SER A 11 8.00 23.84 13.31
N LYS A 12 9.17 24.29 13.81
CA LYS A 12 9.79 23.78 15.05
C LYS A 12 9.51 24.64 16.29
N THR A 13 8.49 25.49 16.24
CA THR A 13 8.14 26.41 17.34
C THR A 13 7.37 25.70 18.46
N GLY A 14 7.41 26.24 19.68
CA GLY A 14 6.83 25.59 20.86
C GLY A 14 5.33 25.30 20.75
N TRP A 15 4.55 26.19 20.13
CA TRP A 15 3.12 25.99 19.88
C TRP A 15 2.87 24.94 18.78
N ALA A 16 3.73 24.88 17.76
CA ALA A 16 3.62 23.89 16.70
C ALA A 16 3.83 22.47 17.25
N ARG A 17 4.80 22.29 18.15
CA ARG A 17 5.00 21.03 18.87
C ARG A 17 3.77 20.60 19.68
N GLN A 18 3.05 21.53 20.30
CA GLN A 18 1.86 21.21 21.09
C GLN A 18 0.66 20.83 20.21
N LEU A 19 0.50 21.50 19.07
CA LEU A 19 -0.62 21.24 18.16
C LEU A 19 -0.35 20.08 17.18
N GLN A 20 0.89 19.56 17.11
CA GLN A 20 1.23 18.51 16.15
C GLN A 20 0.41 17.23 16.29
N VAL A 21 -0.17 17.00 17.47
CA VAL A 21 -1.11 15.91 17.73
C VAL A 21 -2.30 15.88 16.75
N TYR A 22 -2.68 17.02 16.17
CA TYR A 22 -3.82 17.11 15.26
C TYR A 22 -3.49 16.72 13.81
N TRP A 23 -2.26 16.99 13.34
CA TRP A 23 -1.91 16.77 11.93
C TRP A 23 -0.90 15.66 11.70
N LEU A 24 -0.13 15.26 12.71
CA LEU A 24 0.97 14.29 12.54
C LEU A 24 0.47 12.93 12.00
N PRO A 25 -0.64 12.34 12.50
CA PRO A 25 -1.22 11.15 11.88
C PRO A 25 -1.68 11.37 10.44
N LEU A 26 -2.34 12.51 10.17
CA LEU A 26 -2.88 12.84 8.85
C LEU A 26 -1.77 13.05 7.81
N HIS A 27 -0.66 13.66 8.21
CA HIS A 27 0.50 13.88 7.36
C HIS A 27 1.16 12.55 7.00
N ALA A 28 1.38 11.68 7.99
CA ALA A 28 1.91 10.33 7.76
C ALA A 28 0.99 9.49 6.85
N GLU A 29 -0.34 9.51 7.07
CA GLU A 29 -1.30 8.81 6.21
C GLU A 29 -1.26 9.35 4.76
N ALA A 30 -1.20 10.66 4.58
CA ALA A 30 -1.12 11.28 3.27
C ALA A 30 0.19 10.95 2.54
N LEU A 31 1.32 10.89 3.24
CA LEU A 31 2.60 10.48 2.67
C LEU A 31 2.56 9.03 2.17
N ILE A 32 1.93 8.12 2.92
CA ILE A 32 1.70 6.73 2.48
C ILE A 32 0.85 6.71 1.22
N GLY A 33 -0.30 7.41 1.23
CA GLY A 33 -1.22 7.46 0.09
C GLY A 33 -0.60 8.02 -1.19
N LEU A 34 0.38 8.92 -1.06
CA LEU A 34 1.11 9.51 -2.19
C LEU A 34 2.35 8.71 -2.63
N GLY A 35 2.64 7.56 -2.02
CA GLY A 35 3.81 6.76 -2.40
C GLY A 35 5.14 7.26 -1.81
N ARG A 36 5.14 8.31 -0.96
CA ARG A 36 6.34 8.93 -0.37
C ARG A 36 6.86 8.13 0.83
N MET A 37 7.24 6.87 0.58
CA MET A 37 7.48 5.85 1.62
C MET A 37 8.61 6.17 2.61
N ARG A 38 9.68 6.86 2.18
CA ARG A 38 10.79 7.23 3.09
C ARG A 38 10.37 8.34 4.05
N GLU A 39 9.62 9.31 3.54
CA GLU A 39 9.14 10.45 4.33
C GLU A 39 8.06 10.00 5.31
N ALA A 40 7.16 9.12 4.87
CA ALA A 40 6.18 8.48 5.75
C ALA A 40 6.85 7.75 6.93
N GLU A 41 7.97 7.07 6.70
CA GLU A 41 8.71 6.36 7.75
C GLU A 41 9.35 7.31 8.78
N ALA A 42 9.92 8.43 8.31
CA ALA A 42 10.42 9.48 9.19
C ALA A 42 9.28 10.09 10.03
N GLU A 43 8.15 10.39 9.40
CA GLU A 43 6.98 10.96 10.06
C GLU A 43 6.37 10.00 11.10
N ILE A 44 6.30 8.71 10.79
CA ILE A 44 5.84 7.66 11.72
C ILE A 44 6.81 7.52 12.90
N SER A 45 8.11 7.64 12.66
CA SER A 45 9.11 7.62 13.74
C SER A 45 8.90 8.79 14.70
N HIS A 46 8.65 9.99 14.15
CA HIS A 46 8.31 11.17 14.94
C HIS A 46 6.97 11.01 15.69
N LEU A 47 5.95 10.42 15.04
CA LEU A 47 4.67 10.10 15.66
C LEU A 47 4.81 9.17 16.86
N ARG A 48 5.66 8.14 16.77
CA ARG A 48 5.90 7.19 17.88
C ARG A 48 6.51 7.87 19.10
N VAL A 49 7.52 8.71 18.89
CA VAL A 49 8.13 9.49 19.99
C VAL A 49 7.09 10.43 20.60
N THR A 50 6.31 11.13 19.77
CA THR A 50 5.26 12.03 20.26
C THR A 50 4.17 11.29 21.03
N ALA A 51 3.85 10.04 20.68
CA ALA A 51 2.85 9.24 21.36
C ALA A 51 3.24 8.80 22.78
N GLU A 52 4.51 8.94 23.17
CA GLU A 52 4.96 8.77 24.55
C GLU A 52 4.37 9.85 25.46
N ASP A 53 4.43 11.11 25.01
CA ASP A 53 3.89 12.28 25.70
C ASP A 53 2.37 12.43 25.52
N PHE A 54 1.83 11.96 24.38
CA PHE A 54 0.42 12.13 24.01
C PHE A 54 -0.27 10.78 23.75
N PRO A 55 -0.89 10.16 24.78
CA PRO A 55 -1.51 8.84 24.67
C PRO A 55 -2.56 8.72 23.56
N CYS A 56 -3.23 9.81 23.20
CA CYS A 56 -4.22 9.83 22.11
C CYS A 56 -3.63 9.44 20.74
N LEU A 57 -2.31 9.59 20.54
CA LEU A 57 -1.62 9.24 19.31
C LEU A 57 -1.22 7.78 19.22
N ARG A 58 -1.28 7.02 20.33
CA ARG A 58 -0.80 5.63 20.37
C ARG A 58 -1.49 4.75 19.34
N ALA A 59 -2.81 4.91 19.16
CA ALA A 59 -3.56 4.17 18.16
C ALA A 59 -3.04 4.41 16.74
N SER A 60 -2.81 5.67 16.36
CA SER A 60 -2.24 6.01 15.06
C SER A 60 -0.79 5.53 14.93
N ALA A 61 0.01 5.62 16.00
CA ALA A 61 1.39 5.19 16.03
C ALA A 61 1.55 3.65 15.93
N SER A 62 0.56 2.89 16.39
CA SER A 62 0.46 1.44 16.24
C SER A 62 -0.08 1.02 14.87
N TRP A 63 -0.95 1.83 14.26
CA TRP A 63 -1.60 1.52 12.99
C TRP A 63 -0.73 1.82 11.76
N LEU A 64 -0.20 3.04 11.66
CA LEU A 64 0.47 3.54 10.45
C LEU A 64 1.72 2.76 10.03
N PRO A 65 2.56 2.20 10.93
CA PRO A 65 3.70 1.37 10.51
C PRO A 65 3.25 0.09 9.77
N GLY A 66 2.15 -0.53 10.20
CA GLY A 66 1.58 -1.71 9.53
C GLY A 66 1.03 -1.36 8.14
N ARG A 67 0.36 -0.21 8.02
CA ARG A 67 -0.11 0.32 6.74
C ARG A 67 1.06 0.61 5.79
N LEU A 68 2.12 1.25 6.28
CA LEU A 68 3.34 1.49 5.50
C LEU A 68 3.97 0.18 4.99
N ALA A 69 4.08 -0.83 5.85
CA ALA A 69 4.61 -2.14 5.46
C ALA A 69 3.73 -2.83 4.40
N SER A 70 2.40 -2.72 4.52
CA SER A 70 1.45 -3.23 3.51
C SER A 70 1.63 -2.54 2.16
N HIS A 71 1.76 -1.20 2.13
CA HIS A 71 2.01 -0.45 0.90
C HIS A 71 3.39 -0.74 0.27
N ARG A 72 4.36 -1.17 1.07
CA ARG A 72 5.67 -1.66 0.57
C ARG A 72 5.60 -3.10 0.05
N GLY A 73 4.45 -3.78 0.11
CA GLY A 73 4.29 -5.17 -0.30
C GLY A 73 4.90 -6.19 0.66
N ASN A 74 5.26 -5.78 1.90
CA ASN A 74 5.78 -6.68 2.92
C ASN A 74 4.65 -7.10 3.87
N LEU A 75 3.82 -8.04 3.40
CA LEU A 75 2.64 -8.50 4.14
C LEU A 75 2.99 -9.21 5.46
N ALA A 76 4.13 -9.90 5.52
CA ALA A 76 4.60 -10.55 6.75
C ALA A 76 4.90 -9.51 7.84
N LEU A 77 5.65 -8.45 7.50
CA LEU A 77 5.93 -7.36 8.44
C LEU A 77 4.66 -6.58 8.80
N ALA A 78 3.77 -6.34 7.83
CA ALA A 78 2.51 -5.66 8.07
C ALA A 78 1.67 -6.42 9.11
N ARG A 79 1.54 -7.74 8.93
CA ARG A 79 0.83 -8.62 9.85
C ARG A 79 1.39 -8.56 11.27
N THR A 80 2.70 -8.78 11.45
CA THR A 80 3.31 -8.77 12.78
C THR A 80 3.16 -7.42 13.46
N THR A 81 3.28 -6.34 12.70
CA THR A 81 3.10 -4.97 13.20
C THR A 81 1.66 -4.71 13.64
N PHE A 82 0.66 -5.16 12.87
CA PHE A 82 -0.75 -5.03 13.25
C PHE A 82 -1.10 -5.87 14.48
N GLU A 83 -0.58 -7.10 14.57
CA GLU A 83 -0.77 -7.96 15.76
C GLU A 83 -0.22 -7.31 17.02
N GLN A 84 0.98 -6.75 16.96
CA GLN A 84 1.59 -5.98 18.06
C GLN A 84 0.77 -4.73 18.40
N GLY A 85 0.30 -4.01 17.38
CA GLY A 85 -0.55 -2.83 17.56
C GLY A 85 -1.85 -3.15 18.28
N LEU A 86 -2.58 -4.19 17.86
CA LEU A 86 -3.81 -4.63 18.50
C LEU A 86 -3.57 -5.08 19.95
N ALA A 87 -2.52 -5.85 20.19
CA ALA A 87 -2.17 -6.30 21.54
C ALA A 87 -1.92 -5.12 22.50
N SER A 88 -1.28 -4.05 22.02
CA SER A 88 -1.04 -2.84 22.79
C SER A 88 -2.33 -2.04 23.02
N LEU A 89 -3.15 -1.85 21.97
CA LEU A 89 -4.34 -0.99 22.07
C LEU A 89 -5.43 -1.59 22.95
N TYR A 90 -5.62 -2.92 22.97
CA TYR A 90 -6.62 -3.55 23.83
C TYR A 90 -6.29 -3.52 25.33
N GLN A 91 -5.05 -3.18 25.68
CA GLN A 91 -4.66 -2.96 27.07
C GLN A 91 -4.91 -1.51 27.52
N THR A 92 -5.43 -0.66 26.64
CA THR A 92 -5.59 0.78 26.86
C THR A 92 -6.96 1.27 26.43
N ASP A 93 -7.39 2.43 26.91
CA ASP A 93 -8.61 3.10 26.44
C ASP A 93 -8.34 3.86 25.12
N ALA A 94 -8.01 3.11 24.07
CA ALA A 94 -7.57 3.66 22.79
C ALA A 94 -8.74 4.30 21.99
N PRO A 95 -8.50 5.42 21.27
CA PRO A 95 -9.52 6.04 20.44
C PRO A 95 -10.15 5.08 19.43
N LEU A 96 -11.49 4.92 19.52
CA LEU A 96 -12.26 3.93 18.76
C LEU A 96 -12.06 4.00 17.24
N LEU A 97 -11.93 5.21 16.68
CA LEU A 97 -11.75 5.39 15.24
C LEU A 97 -10.46 4.73 14.74
N HIS A 98 -9.31 5.09 15.33
CA HIS A 98 -8.01 4.58 14.88
C HIS A 98 -7.86 3.08 15.14
N THR A 99 -8.42 2.57 16.25
CA THR A 99 -8.51 1.12 16.48
C THR A 99 -9.26 0.43 15.36
N ALA A 100 -10.39 0.98 14.91
CA ALA A 100 -11.16 0.43 13.80
C ALA A 100 -10.41 0.48 12.46
N LEU A 101 -9.63 1.54 12.21
CA LEU A 101 -8.79 1.64 11.02
C LEU A 101 -7.67 0.59 11.01
N LEU A 102 -7.10 0.29 12.18
CA LEU A 102 -6.12 -0.77 12.34
C LEU A 102 -6.74 -2.15 12.07
N GLU A 103 -7.86 -2.46 12.73
CA GLU A 103 -8.62 -3.71 12.53
C GLU A 103 -8.99 -3.90 11.04
N HIS A 104 -9.40 -2.82 10.36
CA HIS A 104 -9.73 -2.82 8.95
C HIS A 104 -8.53 -3.20 8.07
N ASP A 105 -7.43 -2.44 8.17
CA ASP A 105 -6.25 -2.67 7.34
C ASP A 105 -5.59 -4.03 7.63
N TYR A 106 -5.63 -4.49 8.89
CA TYR A 106 -5.19 -5.83 9.25
C TYR A 106 -6.03 -6.92 8.60
N GLY A 107 -7.36 -6.75 8.62
CA GLY A 107 -8.28 -7.63 7.91
C GLY A 107 -7.97 -7.72 6.42
N LEU A 108 -7.65 -6.60 5.77
CA LEU A 108 -7.23 -6.59 4.37
C LEU A 108 -5.92 -7.36 4.17
N VAL A 109 -4.90 -7.16 5.00
CA VAL A 109 -3.64 -7.92 4.91
C VAL A 109 -3.86 -9.43 5.08
N LEU A 110 -4.77 -9.83 5.97
CA LEU A 110 -5.13 -11.24 6.16
C LEU A 110 -5.84 -11.83 4.93
N ARG A 111 -6.73 -11.09 4.26
CA ARG A 111 -7.32 -11.53 2.98
C ARG A 111 -6.26 -11.77 1.92
N HIS A 112 -5.35 -10.80 1.77
CA HIS A 112 -4.24 -10.88 0.82
C HIS A 112 -3.27 -12.03 1.13
N SER A 113 -3.16 -12.42 2.41
CA SER A 113 -2.33 -13.54 2.86
C SER A 113 -3.10 -14.88 2.92
N GLY A 114 -4.33 -14.96 2.41
CA GLY A 114 -5.14 -16.19 2.36
C GLY A 114 -5.82 -16.62 3.67
N HIS A 115 -5.75 -15.79 4.73
CA HIS A 115 -6.32 -16.09 6.05
C HIS A 115 -7.78 -15.62 6.16
N MET A 116 -8.67 -16.15 5.31
CA MET A 116 -10.03 -15.62 5.10
C MET A 116 -10.88 -15.56 6.37
N ALA A 117 -10.92 -16.62 7.17
CA ALA A 117 -11.72 -16.65 8.41
C ALA A 117 -11.27 -15.59 9.43
N ALA A 118 -9.94 -15.40 9.57
CA ALA A 118 -9.40 -14.36 10.44
C ALA A 118 -9.69 -12.96 9.88
N ALA A 119 -9.58 -12.79 8.56
CA ALA A 119 -9.91 -11.53 7.91
C ALA A 119 -11.37 -11.12 8.14
N ASP A 120 -12.32 -12.04 7.94
CA ASP A 120 -13.75 -11.77 8.12
C ASP A 120 -14.06 -11.33 9.55
N LYS A 121 -13.43 -11.95 10.55
CA LYS A 121 -13.53 -11.52 11.95
C LYS A 121 -13.11 -10.05 12.09
N TRP A 122 -11.91 -9.70 11.65
CA TRP A 122 -11.34 -8.36 11.86
C TRP A 122 -12.07 -7.26 11.08
N LEU A 123 -12.49 -7.54 9.84
CA LEU A 123 -13.28 -6.59 9.05
C LEU A 123 -14.67 -6.35 9.65
N ASN A 124 -15.27 -7.37 10.27
CA ASN A 124 -16.53 -7.22 10.99
C ASN A 124 -16.39 -6.39 12.26
N GLU A 125 -15.33 -6.61 13.05
CA GLU A 125 -15.02 -5.79 14.24
C GLU A 125 -14.82 -4.32 13.86
N ALA A 126 -13.99 -4.06 12.85
CA ALA A 126 -13.75 -2.72 12.33
C ALA A 126 -15.05 -2.04 11.93
N ARG A 127 -15.91 -2.73 11.18
CA ARG A 127 -17.22 -2.22 10.76
C ARG A 127 -18.12 -1.89 11.95
N GLN A 128 -18.15 -2.73 12.98
CA GLN A 128 -18.94 -2.45 14.19
C GLN A 128 -18.44 -1.21 14.92
N ARG A 129 -17.12 -1.04 15.06
CA ARG A 129 -16.55 0.16 15.69
C ARG A 129 -16.81 1.43 14.89
N LEU A 130 -16.59 1.39 13.58
CA LEU A 130 -16.87 2.51 12.68
C LEU A 130 -18.35 2.93 12.73
N ARG A 131 -19.28 1.98 12.91
CA ARG A 131 -20.71 2.27 13.12
C ARG A 131 -20.95 3.02 14.43
N ARG A 132 -20.29 2.63 15.53
CA ARG A 132 -20.45 3.30 16.83
C ARG A 132 -20.01 4.76 16.80
N VAL A 133 -18.97 5.08 16.02
CA VAL A 133 -18.47 6.47 15.86
C VAL A 133 -19.08 7.18 14.64
N GLN A 134 -20.07 6.59 13.97
CA GLN A 134 -20.75 7.13 12.79
C GLN A 134 -19.78 7.62 11.69
N ALA A 135 -18.66 6.92 11.52
CA ALA A 135 -17.60 7.25 10.58
C ALA A 135 -18.00 6.86 9.14
N ARG A 136 -18.99 7.56 8.59
CA ARG A 136 -19.66 7.20 7.31
C ARG A 136 -18.69 6.98 6.13
N PRO A 137 -17.71 7.86 5.85
CA PRO A 137 -16.78 7.64 4.74
C PRO A 137 -15.98 6.33 4.88
N PHE A 138 -15.63 5.98 6.12
CA PHE A 138 -14.88 4.75 6.41
C PHE A 138 -15.77 3.50 6.35
N LEU A 139 -17.06 3.62 6.69
CA LEU A 139 -18.03 2.53 6.51
C LEU A 139 -18.27 2.20 5.05
N GLU A 140 -18.41 3.23 4.22
CA GLU A 140 -18.60 3.09 2.77
C GLU A 140 -17.38 2.41 2.15
N ARG A 141 -16.17 2.85 2.52
CA ARG A 141 -14.91 2.20 2.10
C ARG A 141 -14.82 0.74 2.56
N CYS A 142 -15.10 0.45 3.83
CA CYS A 142 -15.06 -0.91 4.35
C CYS A 142 -16.06 -1.84 3.64
N ALA A 143 -17.24 -1.34 3.28
CA ALA A 143 -18.21 -2.09 2.49
C ALA A 143 -17.73 -2.35 1.06
N GLN A 144 -17.09 -1.37 0.41
CA GLN A 144 -16.48 -1.53 -0.90
C GLN A 144 -15.39 -2.60 -0.87
N ASP A 145 -14.48 -2.53 0.10
CA ASP A 145 -13.37 -3.47 0.23
C ASP A 145 -13.88 -4.90 0.49
N LEU A 146 -14.93 -5.08 1.31
CA LEU A 146 -15.60 -6.37 1.54
C LEU A 146 -16.29 -6.93 0.28
N SER A 147 -16.85 -6.06 -0.56
CA SER A 147 -17.54 -6.46 -1.79
C SER A 147 -16.59 -6.89 -2.91
N GLN A 148 -15.34 -6.42 -2.89
CA GLN A 148 -14.33 -6.83 -3.87
C GLN A 148 -13.84 -8.25 -3.56
N PRO A 149 -13.69 -9.14 -4.56
CA PRO A 149 -13.07 -10.44 -4.36
C PRO A 149 -11.62 -10.26 -3.89
N ALA A 150 -11.17 -11.11 -2.96
CA ALA A 150 -9.80 -11.06 -2.46
C ALA A 150 -8.85 -11.31 -3.63
N GLN A 151 -8.12 -10.27 -4.05
CA GLN A 151 -7.09 -10.44 -5.07
C GLN A 151 -5.90 -11.13 -4.42
N PRO A 152 -5.37 -12.22 -5.02
CA PRO A 152 -4.15 -12.83 -4.51
C PRO A 152 -3.04 -11.78 -4.54
N ALA A 153 -2.37 -11.59 -3.40
CA ALA A 153 -1.27 -10.65 -3.30
C ALA A 153 -0.20 -10.96 -4.33
N THR A 154 0.06 -10.01 -5.23
CA THR A 154 1.28 -9.97 -6.02
C THR A 154 2.46 -10.09 -5.05
N THR A 155 3.21 -11.17 -5.17
CA THR A 155 4.28 -11.51 -4.23
C THR A 155 5.40 -10.46 -4.32
N THR A 156 6.08 -10.20 -3.20
CA THR A 156 7.21 -9.25 -3.11
C THR A 156 8.29 -9.52 -4.16
N ARG A 157 8.38 -10.75 -4.68
CA ARG A 157 9.26 -11.14 -5.78
C ARG A 157 8.88 -10.47 -7.10
N GLU A 158 7.59 -10.37 -7.43
CA GLU A 158 7.12 -9.77 -8.68
C GLU A 158 7.39 -8.26 -8.71
N ALA A 159 7.27 -7.55 -7.57
CA ALA A 159 7.58 -6.12 -7.48
C ALA A 159 9.09 -5.80 -7.57
N VAL A 160 9.95 -6.69 -7.06
CA VAL A 160 11.42 -6.57 -7.18
C VAL A 160 11.85 -6.84 -8.61
N VAL A 161 11.30 -7.87 -9.24
CA VAL A 161 11.69 -8.27 -10.60
C VAL A 161 11.24 -7.25 -11.65
N VAL A 162 10.12 -6.54 -11.44
CA VAL A 162 9.75 -5.41 -12.32
C VAL A 162 10.80 -4.28 -12.30
N ARG A 163 11.54 -4.11 -11.20
CA ARG A 163 12.65 -3.14 -11.14
C ARG A 163 13.92 -3.60 -11.89
N GLU A 164 14.03 -4.88 -12.22
CA GLU A 164 15.18 -5.46 -12.95
C GLU A 164 15.01 -5.37 -14.49
N LEU A 165 13.82 -5.00 -14.95
CA LEU A 165 13.58 -4.74 -16.36
C LEU A 165 14.21 -3.40 -16.78
N SER A 166 15.00 -3.46 -17.85
CA SER A 166 15.51 -2.27 -18.54
C SER A 166 14.36 -1.39 -19.05
N ALA A 167 14.65 -0.13 -19.37
CA ALA A 167 13.66 0.79 -19.92
C ALA A 167 12.98 0.21 -21.18
N ARG A 168 13.77 -0.42 -22.07
CA ARG A 168 13.27 -1.00 -23.31
C ARG A 168 12.39 -2.24 -23.09
N GLU A 169 12.76 -3.08 -22.14
CA GLU A 169 11.98 -4.26 -21.76
C GLU A 169 10.64 -3.86 -21.13
N ARG A 170 10.61 -2.82 -20.30
CA ARG A 170 9.37 -2.26 -19.73
C ARG A 170 8.46 -1.70 -20.80
N GLU A 171 9.01 -0.92 -21.74
CA GLU A 171 8.26 -0.35 -22.86
C GLU A 171 7.60 -1.45 -23.71
N ILE A 172 8.36 -2.49 -24.07
CA ILE A 172 7.85 -3.64 -24.83
C ILE A 172 6.78 -4.40 -24.03
N ALA A 173 7.03 -4.70 -22.75
CA ALA A 173 6.06 -5.37 -21.89
C ALA A 173 4.74 -4.59 -21.79
N HIS A 174 4.81 -3.26 -21.70
CA HIS A 174 3.63 -2.40 -21.64
C HIS A 174 2.80 -2.46 -22.94
N LEU A 175 3.45 -2.43 -24.10
CA LEU A 175 2.76 -2.58 -25.39
C LEU A 175 2.13 -3.98 -25.56
N VAL A 176 2.77 -5.03 -25.01
CA VAL A 176 2.15 -6.37 -24.93
C VAL A 176 0.90 -6.36 -24.05
N GLY A 177 0.94 -5.65 -22.91
CA GLY A 177 -0.22 -5.46 -22.04
C GLY A 177 -1.40 -4.76 -22.73
N ARG A 178 -1.12 -3.82 -23.64
CA ARG A 178 -2.09 -3.17 -24.53
C ARG A 178 -2.60 -4.07 -25.67
N GLY A 179 -2.03 -5.27 -25.83
CA GLY A 179 -2.47 -6.27 -26.80
C GLY A 179 -1.74 -6.26 -28.14
N LEU A 180 -0.73 -5.41 -28.35
CA LEU A 180 -0.07 -5.23 -29.65
C LEU A 180 0.84 -6.39 -30.02
N THR A 181 0.73 -6.93 -31.24
CA THR A 181 1.60 -7.98 -31.77
C THR A 181 3.06 -7.53 -31.91
N ASN A 182 4.03 -8.47 -31.99
CA ASN A 182 5.45 -8.13 -32.17
C ASN A 182 5.71 -7.27 -33.41
N LYS A 183 4.90 -7.43 -34.46
CA LYS A 183 4.98 -6.62 -35.69
C LYS A 183 4.51 -5.17 -35.46
N GLU A 184 3.46 -4.99 -34.67
CA GLU A 184 2.95 -3.66 -34.31
C GLU A 184 3.89 -2.95 -33.33
N ILE A 185 4.40 -3.68 -32.33
CA ILE A 185 5.42 -3.19 -31.41
C ILE A 185 6.68 -2.77 -32.17
N GLY A 186 7.14 -3.58 -33.13
CA GLY A 186 8.29 -3.23 -33.96
C GLY A 186 8.08 -1.94 -34.75
N LYS A 187 6.86 -1.71 -35.25
CA LYS A 187 6.51 -0.45 -35.92
C LYS A 187 6.50 0.75 -34.97
N GLU A 188 5.86 0.61 -33.81
CA GLU A 188 5.75 1.70 -32.82
C GLU A 188 7.12 2.09 -32.25
N LEU A 189 7.99 1.10 -32.11
CA LEU A 189 9.31 1.26 -31.51
C LEU A 189 10.46 1.37 -32.51
N PHE A 190 10.16 1.45 -33.82
CA PHE A 190 11.09 1.53 -34.94
C PHE A 190 12.18 0.44 -34.93
N VAL A 191 11.80 -0.81 -34.63
CA VAL A 191 12.70 -1.99 -34.60
C VAL A 191 12.09 -3.19 -35.31
N SER A 192 12.92 -4.18 -35.64
CA SER A 192 12.44 -5.42 -36.24
C SER A 192 11.60 -6.24 -35.24
N SER A 193 10.64 -7.04 -35.73
CA SER A 193 9.89 -7.98 -34.89
C SER A 193 10.79 -8.99 -34.17
N LYS A 194 11.92 -9.36 -34.80
CA LYS A 194 12.94 -10.24 -34.22
C LYS A 194 13.65 -9.60 -33.02
N THR A 195 13.85 -8.28 -33.06
CA THR A 195 14.38 -7.51 -31.92
C THR A 195 13.38 -7.49 -30.77
N VAL A 196 12.08 -7.38 -31.06
CA VAL A 196 11.01 -7.45 -30.04
C VAL A 196 10.98 -8.84 -29.40
N GLU A 197 11.07 -9.92 -30.19
CA GLU A 197 11.15 -11.29 -29.68
C GLU A 197 12.35 -11.50 -28.74
N TYR A 198 13.52 -10.99 -29.13
CA TYR A 198 14.72 -11.04 -28.31
C TYR A 198 14.49 -10.38 -26.94
N HIS A 199 13.94 -9.17 -26.89
CA HIS A 199 13.63 -8.51 -25.62
C HIS A 199 12.55 -9.26 -24.83
N LEU A 200 11.54 -9.83 -25.48
CA LEU A 200 10.51 -10.61 -24.80
C LEU A 200 11.06 -11.87 -24.16
N SER A 201 12.02 -12.56 -24.79
CA SER A 201 12.70 -13.71 -24.17
C SER A 201 13.39 -13.31 -22.86
N HIS A 202 14.06 -12.15 -22.83
CA HIS A 202 14.70 -11.64 -21.61
C HIS A 202 13.67 -11.23 -20.56
N VAL A 203 12.55 -10.63 -20.98
CA VAL A 203 11.43 -10.29 -20.08
C VAL A 203 10.86 -11.55 -19.44
N TYR A 204 10.63 -12.61 -20.22
CA TYR A 204 10.11 -13.88 -19.71
C TYR A 204 11.07 -14.54 -18.73
N GLU A 205 12.36 -14.55 -19.04
CA GLU A 205 13.38 -15.08 -18.14
C GLU A 205 13.45 -14.30 -16.83
N LYS A 206 13.52 -12.96 -16.92
CA LYS A 206 13.57 -12.08 -15.74
C LYS A 206 12.32 -12.25 -14.88
N LEU A 207 11.13 -12.20 -15.49
CA LEU A 207 9.84 -12.32 -14.80
C LEU A 207 9.45 -13.76 -14.44
N ALA A 208 10.27 -14.76 -14.79
CA ALA A 208 9.94 -16.19 -14.66
C ALA A 208 8.57 -16.56 -15.27
N LEU A 209 8.24 -15.96 -16.42
CA LEU A 209 7.01 -16.20 -17.17
C LEU A 209 7.27 -17.17 -18.32
N THR A 210 6.26 -17.96 -18.66
CA THR A 210 6.38 -18.94 -19.75
C THR A 210 5.75 -18.46 -21.04
N ASN A 211 4.83 -17.49 -20.97
CA ASN A 211 4.06 -17.09 -22.14
C ASN A 211 3.61 -15.62 -22.13
N ARG A 212 3.23 -15.18 -23.32
CA ARG A 212 2.72 -13.83 -23.60
C ARG A 212 1.43 -13.50 -22.85
N ARG A 213 0.58 -14.50 -22.58
CA ARG A 213 -0.67 -14.32 -21.86
C ARG A 213 -0.39 -13.97 -20.39
N GLU A 214 0.52 -14.69 -19.76
CA GLU A 214 0.99 -14.38 -18.41
C GLU A 214 1.58 -12.97 -18.34
N LEU A 215 2.42 -12.57 -19.31
CA LEU A 215 2.94 -11.20 -19.36
C LEU A 215 1.84 -10.14 -19.46
N ARG A 216 0.82 -10.37 -20.29
CA ARG A 216 -0.32 -9.46 -20.40
C ARG A 216 -1.10 -9.39 -19.09
N ASP A 217 -1.37 -10.53 -18.46
CA ASP A 217 -2.08 -10.59 -17.19
C ASP A 217 -1.30 -9.84 -16.09
N HIS A 218 0.04 -9.94 -16.08
CA HIS A 218 0.92 -9.18 -15.18
C HIS A 218 0.85 -7.66 -15.40
N VAL A 219 0.82 -7.20 -16.65
CA VAL A 219 0.68 -5.77 -16.97
C VAL A 219 -0.70 -5.25 -16.56
N GLN A 220 -1.76 -6.01 -16.84
CA GLN A 220 -3.15 -5.63 -16.53
C GLN A 220 -3.44 -5.57 -15.02
N ARG A 221 -2.72 -6.34 -14.20
CA ARG A 221 -2.75 -6.27 -12.73
C ARG A 221 -2.08 -5.00 -12.16
N GLY A 222 -1.54 -4.12 -13.01
CA GLY A 222 -0.95 -2.84 -12.58
C GLY A 222 0.45 -2.95 -11.98
N ILE A 223 1.13 -4.09 -12.12
CA ILE A 223 2.48 -4.32 -11.58
C ILE A 223 3.53 -3.53 -12.39
N LEU A 224 3.22 -3.24 -13.66
CA LEU A 224 4.02 -2.44 -14.59
C LEU A 224 3.35 -1.07 -14.81
N THR A 225 3.21 -0.25 -13.77
CA THR A 225 2.80 1.15 -13.93
C THR A 225 3.90 1.95 -14.63
N GLN A 226 3.50 2.79 -15.60
CA GLN A 226 4.41 3.64 -16.35
C GLN A 226 5.26 4.49 -15.40
N GLY A 227 6.57 4.30 -15.45
CA GLY A 227 7.50 5.27 -14.89
C GLY A 227 7.43 6.51 -15.75
N ASN A 228 6.92 7.60 -15.18
CA ASN A 228 7.23 8.95 -15.62
C ASN A 228 8.34 9.48 -14.71
#